data_AF-I0JIM7-F1
#
_entry.id   AF-I0JIM7-F1
#
_cell.length_a   1.000
_cell.length_b   1.000
_cell.length_c   1.000
_cell.angle_alpha   90.00
_cell.angle_beta   90.00
_cell.angle_gamma   90.00
#
_symmetry.space_group_name_H-M   'P 1'
#
loop_
_entity.id
_entity.type
_entity.pdbx_description
1 polymer ?
#
loop_
_entity_poly.entity_id
_entity_poly.type
_entity_poly.pdbx_seq_one_letter_code
_entity_poly.pdbx_strand_id
1 'polypeptide(L)'
;MKESRVGRTLKEFRESLGKSQELFSRDVLLSRESLSKQENGQRKIQPGLTSQFTSKYNNPWLALEAANEYIGWGITSLDGPAARNDRYFLQLILEKELLEAIKAIPEVKLTEDSNSIQSMELQDIRRSVKVMARVVHYSTLYMAMLCDEYNISWLKIWKDHNIDLKSNGYVSSES
;
A
#
# COMPACT_ATOMS: atom_id res chain seq x y z
N MET A 1 -13.55 -16.56 -14.84
CA MET A 1 -12.27 -15.99 -14.38
C MET A 1 -12.54 -15.18 -13.14
N LYS A 2 -11.75 -15.36 -12.08
CA LYS A 2 -11.86 -14.51 -10.88
C LYS A 2 -11.36 -13.11 -11.28
N GLU A 3 -12.18 -12.09 -11.14
CA GLU A 3 -11.77 -10.71 -11.42
C GLU A 3 -10.49 -10.37 -10.62
N SER A 4 -9.49 -9.75 -11.27
CA SER A 4 -8.32 -9.22 -10.55
C SER A 4 -8.78 -8.07 -9.67
N ARG A 5 -8.34 -8.06 -8.40
CA ARG A 5 -8.63 -6.99 -7.45
C ARG A 5 -8.18 -5.64 -8.00
N VAL A 6 -6.99 -5.59 -8.60
CA VAL A 6 -6.44 -4.38 -9.22
C VAL A 6 -7.32 -3.92 -10.40
N GLY A 7 -7.79 -4.88 -11.21
CA GLY A 7 -8.73 -4.60 -12.30
C GLY A 7 -10.06 -4.02 -11.81
N ARG A 8 -10.59 -4.55 -10.71
CA ARG A 8 -11.78 -4.01 -10.05
C ARG A 8 -11.55 -2.60 -9.52
N THR A 9 -10.45 -2.35 -8.82
CA THR A 9 -10.08 -1.01 -8.31
C THR A 9 -9.99 0.01 -9.46
N LEU A 10 -9.38 -0.36 -10.58
CA LEU A 10 -9.32 0.49 -11.78
C LEU A 10 -10.73 0.82 -12.31
N LYS A 11 -11.59 -0.19 -12.40
CA LYS A 11 -12.97 -0.06 -12.89
C LYS A 11 -13.82 0.83 -11.97
N GLU A 12 -13.80 0.56 -10.67
CA GLU A 12 -14.53 1.32 -9.65
C GLU A 12 -14.10 2.78 -9.62
N PHE A 13 -12.79 3.05 -9.75
CA PHE A 13 -12.28 4.40 -9.83
C PHE A 13 -12.77 5.13 -11.09
N ARG A 14 -12.74 4.48 -12.26
CA ARG A 14 -13.28 5.08 -13.47
C ARG A 14 -14.77 5.39 -13.32
N GLU A 15 -15.52 4.49 -12.71
CA GLU A 15 -16.96 4.64 -12.47
C GLU A 15 -17.25 5.77 -11.46
N SER A 16 -16.43 5.95 -10.43
CA SER A 16 -16.58 7.06 -9.48
C SER A 16 -16.35 8.44 -10.13
N LEU A 17 -15.54 8.50 -11.19
CA LEU A 17 -15.39 9.69 -12.04
C LEU A 17 -16.56 9.91 -13.01
N GLY A 18 -17.52 8.99 -13.10
CA GLY A 18 -18.62 9.04 -14.07
C GLY A 18 -18.17 8.89 -15.53
N LYS A 19 -17.00 8.27 -15.77
CA LYS A 19 -16.40 8.18 -17.11
C LYS A 19 -16.65 6.84 -17.79
N SER A 20 -16.94 6.90 -19.09
CA SER A 20 -16.92 5.71 -19.95
C SER A 20 -15.48 5.21 -20.17
N GLN A 21 -15.32 3.95 -20.57
CA GLN A 21 -14.00 3.42 -20.95
C GLN A 21 -13.36 4.23 -22.09
N GLU A 22 -14.15 4.80 -23.00
CA GLU A 22 -13.66 5.61 -24.11
C GLU A 22 -13.09 6.96 -23.66
N LEU A 23 -13.77 7.65 -22.73
CA LEU A 23 -13.27 8.92 -22.20
C LEU A 23 -12.05 8.68 -21.30
N PHE A 24 -12.12 7.66 -20.46
CA PHE A 24 -11.06 7.37 -19.51
C PHE A 24 -9.79 6.85 -20.19
N SER A 25 -9.90 6.08 -21.27
CA SER A 25 -8.73 5.59 -22.02
C SER A 25 -7.88 6.75 -22.56
N ARG A 26 -8.54 7.82 -23.04
CA ARG A 26 -7.88 9.06 -23.48
C ARG A 26 -7.18 9.78 -22.33
N ASP A 27 -7.80 9.81 -21.15
CA ASP A 27 -7.24 10.45 -19.96
C ASP A 27 -5.95 9.81 -19.46
N VAL A 28 -5.81 8.50 -19.68
CA VAL A 28 -4.67 7.69 -19.22
C VAL A 28 -3.76 7.24 -20.36
N LEU A 29 -3.98 7.78 -21.57
CA LEU A 29 -3.21 7.49 -22.79
C LEU A 29 -3.10 5.99 -23.11
N LEU A 30 -4.20 5.25 -22.93
CA LEU A 30 -4.33 3.84 -23.30
C LEU A 30 -5.37 3.67 -24.40
N SER A 31 -5.33 2.56 -25.15
CA SER A 31 -6.48 2.19 -25.98
C SER A 31 -7.63 1.69 -25.10
N ARG A 32 -8.88 1.91 -25.54
CA ARG A 32 -10.08 1.41 -24.87
C ARG A 32 -10.03 -0.11 -24.65
N GLU A 33 -9.52 -0.84 -25.63
CA GLU A 33 -9.36 -2.30 -25.57
C GLU A 33 -8.32 -2.69 -24.52
N SER A 34 -7.21 -1.95 -24.40
CA SER A 34 -6.20 -2.20 -23.37
C SER A 34 -6.76 -1.96 -21.98
N LEU A 35 -7.50 -0.85 -21.80
CA LEU A 35 -8.19 -0.52 -20.56
C LEU A 35 -9.19 -1.62 -20.17
N SER A 36 -10.05 -2.02 -21.10
CA SER A 36 -11.04 -3.08 -20.87
C SER A 36 -10.40 -4.41 -20.49
N LYS A 37 -9.29 -4.81 -21.15
CA LYS A 37 -8.55 -6.03 -20.78
C LYS A 37 -7.96 -5.95 -19.38
N GLN A 38 -7.50 -4.77 -18.96
CA GLN A 38 -6.94 -4.56 -17.62
C GLN A 38 -8.04 -4.57 -16.54
N GLU A 39 -9.16 -3.87 -16.76
CA GLU A 39 -10.30 -3.87 -15.83
C GLU A 39 -10.88 -5.27 -15.60
N ASN A 40 -10.91 -6.10 -16.65
CA ASN A 40 -11.41 -7.47 -16.57
C ASN A 40 -10.35 -8.49 -16.09
N GLY A 41 -9.15 -8.03 -15.71
CA GLY A 41 -8.06 -8.90 -15.24
C GLY A 41 -7.50 -9.83 -16.33
N GLN A 42 -7.75 -9.56 -17.60
CA GLN A 42 -7.15 -10.29 -18.73
C GLN A 42 -5.69 -9.85 -18.98
N ARG A 43 -5.32 -8.67 -18.51
CA ARG A 43 -3.96 -8.11 -18.53
C ARG A 43 -3.64 -7.46 -17.19
N LYS A 44 -2.39 -7.56 -16.75
CA LYS A 44 -1.91 -6.83 -15.57
C LYS A 44 -1.92 -5.31 -15.81
N ILE A 45 -2.08 -4.57 -14.73
CA ILE A 45 -2.16 -3.11 -14.75
C ILE A 45 -0.77 -2.50 -15.01
N GLN A 46 -0.59 -1.74 -16.07
CA GLN A 46 0.74 -1.24 -16.43
C GLN A 46 1.33 -0.29 -15.35
N PRO A 47 2.63 -0.36 -15.01
CA PRO A 47 3.23 0.52 -14.01
C PRO A 47 3.11 2.02 -14.32
N GLY A 48 3.07 2.40 -15.60
CA GLY A 48 2.83 3.78 -15.99
C GLY A 48 1.44 4.28 -15.57
N LEU A 49 0.43 3.40 -15.58
CA LEU A 49 -0.94 3.72 -15.20
C LEU A 49 -1.03 4.02 -13.69
N THR A 50 -0.34 3.24 -12.85
CA THR A 50 -0.34 3.46 -11.39
C THR A 50 0.30 4.80 -11.02
N SER A 51 1.39 5.17 -11.68
CA SER A 51 2.05 6.47 -11.49
C SER A 51 1.15 7.65 -11.91
N GLN A 52 0.46 7.53 -13.05
CA GLN A 52 -0.51 8.54 -13.49
C GLN A 52 -1.67 8.68 -12.51
N PHE A 53 -2.14 7.58 -11.90
CA PHE A 53 -3.21 7.62 -10.91
C PHE A 53 -2.83 8.42 -9.67
N THR A 54 -1.68 8.13 -9.09
CA THR A 54 -1.23 8.79 -7.87
C THR A 54 -0.89 10.26 -8.13
N SER A 55 -0.36 10.60 -9.31
CA SER A 55 0.00 11.99 -9.66
C SER A 55 -1.17 12.85 -10.12
N LYS A 56 -2.08 12.33 -10.97
CA LYS A 56 -3.20 13.08 -11.53
C LYS A 56 -4.41 13.12 -10.60
N TYR A 57 -4.66 12.04 -9.85
CA TYR A 57 -5.88 11.88 -9.06
C TYR A 57 -5.64 11.75 -7.56
N ASN A 58 -4.39 11.88 -7.10
CA ASN A 58 -4.01 11.69 -5.70
C ASN A 58 -4.51 10.36 -5.10
N ASN A 59 -4.68 9.34 -5.92
CA ASN A 59 -5.25 8.06 -5.51
C ASN A 59 -4.13 7.01 -5.37
N PRO A 60 -3.79 6.59 -4.14
CA PRO A 60 -2.74 5.60 -3.93
C PRO A 60 -3.21 4.16 -4.10
N TRP A 61 -4.52 3.90 -4.09
CA TRP A 61 -5.10 2.55 -4.00
C TRP A 61 -4.70 1.65 -5.17
N LEU A 62 -4.76 2.17 -6.40
CA LEU A 62 -4.36 1.39 -7.57
C LEU A 62 -2.88 0.98 -7.51
N ALA A 63 -2.00 1.85 -7.01
CA ALA A 63 -0.58 1.56 -6.88
C ALA A 63 -0.30 0.50 -5.80
N LEU A 64 -1.00 0.57 -4.66
CA LEU A 64 -0.88 -0.41 -3.58
C LEU A 64 -1.31 -1.81 -4.05
N GLU A 65 -2.46 -1.91 -4.72
CA GLU A 65 -2.98 -3.17 -5.24
C GLU A 65 -2.12 -3.74 -6.38
N ALA A 66 -1.65 -2.88 -7.28
CA ALA A 66 -0.75 -3.30 -8.35
C ALA A 66 0.57 -3.85 -7.79
N ALA A 67 1.15 -3.22 -6.76
CA ALA A 67 2.36 -3.72 -6.12
C ALA A 67 2.19 -5.15 -5.59
N ASN A 68 1.06 -5.43 -4.94
CA ASN A 68 0.75 -6.80 -4.49
C ASN A 68 0.62 -7.79 -5.66
N GLU A 69 -0.08 -7.42 -6.75
CA GLU A 69 -0.26 -8.28 -7.93
C GLU A 69 1.04 -8.57 -8.69
N TYR A 70 2.00 -7.64 -8.67
CA TYR A 70 3.29 -7.81 -9.31
C TYR A 70 4.27 -8.64 -8.48
N ILE A 71 4.32 -8.39 -7.17
CA ILE A 71 5.38 -8.91 -6.30
C ILE A 71 4.92 -10.18 -5.54
N GLY A 72 3.61 -10.38 -5.38
CA GLY A 72 3.03 -11.51 -4.64
C GLY A 72 2.97 -11.30 -3.12
N TRP A 73 3.37 -10.12 -2.65
CA TRP A 73 3.18 -9.64 -1.28
C TRP A 73 3.03 -8.12 -1.30
N GLY A 74 2.43 -7.54 -0.26
CA GLY A 74 2.29 -6.10 -0.16
C GLY A 74 1.03 -5.68 0.59
N ILE A 75 0.67 -4.41 0.42
CA ILE A 75 -0.53 -3.84 1.01
C ILE A 75 -1.73 -4.20 0.14
N THR A 76 -2.86 -4.47 0.79
CA THR A 76 -4.06 -4.98 0.15
C THR A 76 -5.27 -4.41 0.88
N SER A 77 -6.28 -4.02 0.11
CA SER A 77 -7.52 -3.45 0.66
C SER A 77 -8.25 -4.47 1.53
N LEU A 78 -8.99 -3.98 2.53
CA LEU A 78 -9.76 -4.84 3.42
C LEU A 78 -11.15 -5.08 2.80
N ASP A 79 -11.32 -6.19 2.09
CA ASP A 79 -12.58 -6.58 1.40
C ASP A 79 -13.19 -7.88 1.96
N GLY A 80 -12.69 -8.34 3.10
CA GLY A 80 -13.18 -9.56 3.78
C GLY A 80 -14.46 -9.31 4.59
N PRO A 81 -15.19 -10.38 4.98
CA PRO A 81 -16.46 -10.26 5.72
C PRO A 81 -16.37 -9.53 7.08
N ALA A 82 -15.19 -9.56 7.69
CA ALA A 82 -14.92 -8.87 8.96
C ALA A 82 -14.34 -7.45 8.77
N ALA A 83 -14.06 -7.05 7.53
CA ALA A 83 -13.57 -5.71 7.24
C ALA A 83 -14.70 -4.70 7.37
N ARG A 84 -14.44 -3.60 8.08
CA ARG A 84 -15.25 -2.40 7.99
C ARG A 84 -14.39 -1.33 7.35
N ASN A 85 -14.86 -0.80 6.22
CA ASN A 85 -14.12 0.21 5.48
C ASN A 85 -14.50 1.61 5.96
N ASP A 86 -14.46 1.81 7.28
CA ASP A 86 -14.71 3.09 7.92
C ASP A 86 -13.47 3.57 8.69
N ARG A 87 -13.34 4.89 8.79
CA ARG A 87 -12.18 5.59 9.34
C ARG A 87 -11.83 5.13 10.75
N TYR A 88 -12.87 4.92 11.54
CA TYR A 88 -12.75 4.55 12.94
C TYR A 88 -12.22 3.13 13.09
N PHE A 89 -12.68 2.20 12.25
CA PHE A 89 -12.15 0.85 12.22
C PHE A 89 -10.65 0.81 11.90
N LEU A 90 -10.21 1.52 10.86
CA LEU A 90 -8.79 1.57 10.48
C LEU A 90 -7.91 2.22 11.55
N GLN A 91 -8.41 3.28 12.21
CA GLN A 91 -7.73 3.89 13.34
C GLN A 91 -7.57 2.89 14.50
N LEU A 92 -8.66 2.26 14.94
CA LEU A 92 -8.64 1.32 16.06
C LEU A 92 -7.71 0.13 15.83
N ILE A 93 -7.75 -0.47 14.64
CA ILE A 93 -6.90 -1.62 14.35
C ILE A 93 -5.43 -1.21 14.28
N LEU A 94 -5.12 -0.05 13.70
CA LEU A 94 -3.76 0.49 13.68
C LEU A 94 -3.24 0.73 15.11
N GLU A 95 -4.03 1.39 15.96
CA GLU A 95 -3.67 1.63 17.37
C GLU A 95 -3.36 0.32 18.10
N LYS A 96 -4.20 -0.71 17.91
CA LYS A 96 -3.98 -2.03 18.50
C LYS A 96 -2.65 -2.65 18.03
N GLU A 97 -2.37 -2.65 16.73
CA GLU A 97 -1.16 -3.28 16.19
C GLU A 97 0.11 -2.50 16.59
N LEU A 98 0.03 -1.16 16.70
CA LEU A 98 1.11 -0.33 17.24
C LEU A 98 1.39 -0.66 18.72
N LEU A 99 0.35 -0.82 19.54
CA LEU A 99 0.51 -1.22 20.95
C LEU A 99 1.13 -2.61 21.09
N GLU A 100 0.84 -3.54 20.17
CA GLU A 100 1.51 -4.84 20.14
C GLU A 100 2.98 -4.71 19.73
N ALA A 101 3.29 -3.83 18.76
CA ALA A 101 4.67 -3.58 18.33
C ALA A 101 5.53 -3.00 19.45
N ILE A 102 5.00 -2.03 20.21
CA ILE A 102 5.66 -1.45 21.39
C ILE A 102 6.03 -2.52 22.42
N LYS A 103 5.24 -3.61 22.51
CA LYS A 103 5.52 -4.74 23.41
C LYS A 103 6.50 -5.74 22.80
N ALA A 104 6.40 -6.01 21.50
CA ALA A 104 7.17 -7.06 20.84
C ALA A 104 8.59 -6.65 20.44
N ILE A 105 8.83 -5.37 20.09
CA ILE A 105 10.16 -4.89 19.68
C ILE A 105 11.21 -5.06 20.79
N PRO A 106 10.94 -4.67 22.06
CA PRO A 106 11.93 -4.80 23.15
C PRO A 106 12.27 -6.25 23.52
N GLU A 107 11.44 -7.22 23.16
CA GLU A 107 11.71 -8.65 23.39
C GLU A 107 12.85 -9.15 22.46
N VAL A 108 13.13 -8.45 21.36
CA VAL A 108 14.15 -8.86 20.39
C VAL A 108 15.55 -8.52 20.90
N LYS A 109 16.36 -9.56 21.11
CA LYS A 109 17.79 -9.44 21.38
C LYS A 109 18.58 -9.57 20.08
N LEU A 110 19.01 -8.45 19.52
CA LEU A 110 19.92 -8.45 18.38
C LEU A 110 21.35 -8.59 18.89
N THR A 111 21.96 -9.77 18.72
CA THR A 111 23.38 -10.01 18.98
C THR A 111 24.21 -9.77 17.72
N GLU A 112 25.48 -9.40 17.86
CA GLU A 112 26.38 -9.16 16.72
C GLU A 112 26.65 -10.44 15.90
N ASP A 113 26.58 -11.61 16.53
CA ASP A 113 26.71 -12.91 15.84
C ASP A 113 25.32 -13.52 15.59
N SER A 114 24.90 -13.49 14.32
CA SER A 114 23.64 -14.10 13.88
C SER A 114 23.67 -15.63 13.91
N ASN A 115 24.85 -16.25 14.05
CA ASN A 115 25.01 -17.71 14.05
C ASN A 115 24.80 -18.33 15.44
N SER A 116 24.73 -17.53 16.51
CA SER A 116 24.54 -17.99 17.88
C SER A 116 23.10 -17.83 18.41
N ILE A 117 22.13 -17.52 17.54
CA ILE A 117 20.74 -17.26 17.95
C ILE A 117 20.10 -18.52 18.53
N GLN A 118 19.63 -18.44 19.77
CA GLN A 118 18.90 -19.51 20.43
C GLN A 118 17.47 -19.64 19.86
N SER A 119 16.86 -20.82 20.00
CA SER A 119 15.52 -21.08 19.48
C SER A 119 14.44 -20.13 20.02
N MET A 120 14.57 -19.69 21.28
CA MET A 120 13.68 -18.71 21.91
C MET A 120 13.84 -17.32 21.29
N GLU A 121 15.08 -16.85 21.11
CA GLU A 121 15.39 -15.56 20.49
C GLU A 121 14.87 -15.50 19.04
N LEU A 122 14.94 -16.61 18.31
CA LEU A 122 14.37 -16.71 16.97
C LEU A 122 12.83 -16.60 16.97
N GLN A 123 12.15 -17.07 18.02
CA GLN A 123 10.70 -16.91 18.15
C GLN A 123 10.33 -15.45 18.40
N ASP A 124 11.06 -14.76 19.26
CA ASP A 124 10.84 -13.33 19.55
C ASP A 124 11.10 -12.46 18.32
N ILE A 125 12.17 -12.74 17.58
CA ILE A 125 12.46 -12.10 16.27
C ILE A 125 11.28 -12.33 15.30
N ARG A 126 10.83 -13.57 15.14
CA ARG A 126 9.72 -13.91 14.23
C ARG A 126 8.41 -13.23 14.65
N ARG A 127 8.15 -13.15 15.95
CA ARG A 127 6.99 -12.44 16.49
C ARG A 127 7.07 -10.96 16.13
N SER A 128 8.20 -10.31 16.42
CA SER A 128 8.42 -8.90 16.11
C SER A 128 8.24 -8.60 14.61
N VAL A 129 8.85 -9.39 13.72
CA VAL A 129 8.68 -9.23 12.26
C VAL A 129 7.22 -9.36 11.83
N LYS A 130 6.46 -10.33 12.37
CA LYS A 130 5.03 -10.48 12.06
C LYS A 130 4.19 -9.30 12.52
N VAL A 131 4.49 -8.76 13.71
CA VAL A 131 3.79 -7.57 14.23
C VAL A 131 4.11 -6.36 13.37
N MET A 132 5.39 -6.16 13.02
CA MET A 132 5.81 -5.05 12.17
C MET A 132 5.20 -5.12 10.76
N ALA A 133 5.06 -6.31 10.18
CA ALA A 133 4.35 -6.47 8.91
C ALA A 133 2.88 -5.98 8.98
N ARG A 134 2.20 -6.23 10.11
CA ARG A 134 0.83 -5.72 10.33
C ARG A 134 0.82 -4.21 10.55
N VAL A 135 1.78 -3.67 11.30
CA VAL A 135 1.92 -2.21 11.47
C VAL A 135 2.13 -1.52 10.13
N VAL A 136 3.05 -2.01 9.29
CA VAL A 136 3.31 -1.45 7.95
C VAL A 136 2.03 -1.49 7.12
N HIS A 137 1.30 -2.61 7.15
CA HIS A 137 0.05 -2.76 6.41
C HIS A 137 -1.02 -1.75 6.85
N TYR A 138 -1.37 -1.73 8.13
CA TYR A 138 -2.43 -0.84 8.61
C TYR A 138 -2.02 0.64 8.61
N SER A 139 -0.73 0.96 8.82
CA SER A 139 -0.25 2.35 8.71
C SER A 139 -0.38 2.86 7.28
N THR A 140 -0.05 2.02 6.29
CA THR A 140 -0.16 2.38 4.88
C THR A 140 -1.63 2.58 4.48
N LEU A 141 -2.53 1.67 4.89
CA LEU A 141 -3.97 1.82 4.65
C LEU A 141 -4.54 3.07 5.31
N TYR A 142 -4.15 3.34 6.56
CA TYR A 142 -4.58 4.52 7.30
C TYR A 142 -4.12 5.81 6.62
N MET A 143 -2.84 5.91 6.23
CA MET A 143 -2.34 7.05 5.46
C MET A 143 -3.06 7.21 4.12
N ALA A 144 -3.30 6.11 3.39
CA ALA A 144 -3.95 6.15 2.09
C ALA A 144 -5.37 6.70 2.20
N MET A 145 -6.12 6.21 3.20
CA MET A 145 -7.46 6.69 3.55
C MET A 145 -7.45 8.18 3.91
N LEU A 146 -6.55 8.66 4.77
CA LEU A 146 -6.47 10.08 5.10
C LEU A 146 -6.09 10.96 3.90
N CYS A 147 -5.18 10.50 3.05
CA CYS A 147 -4.78 11.24 1.85
C CYS A 147 -5.95 11.41 0.86
N ASP A 148 -6.72 10.34 0.67
CA ASP A 148 -7.89 10.31 -0.21
C ASP A 148 -9.02 11.19 0.37
N GLU A 149 -9.37 11.01 1.64
CA GLU A 149 -10.51 11.70 2.27
C GLU A 149 -10.30 13.20 2.50
N TYR A 150 -9.08 13.61 2.85
CA TYR A 150 -8.76 15.00 3.14
C TYR A 150 -8.04 15.70 2.00
N ASN A 151 -7.93 15.07 0.83
CA ASN A 151 -7.21 15.57 -0.34
C ASN A 151 -5.76 16.00 -0.01
N ILE A 152 -5.11 15.24 0.87
CA ILE A 152 -3.69 15.44 1.22
C ILE A 152 -2.87 14.71 0.17
N SER A 153 -1.88 15.39 -0.42
CA SER A 153 -1.08 14.80 -1.50
C SER A 153 -0.22 13.64 -1.00
N TRP A 154 -0.56 12.41 -1.41
CA TRP A 154 0.20 11.19 -1.11
C TRP A 154 1.66 11.34 -1.54
N LEU A 155 1.89 11.77 -2.79
CA LEU A 155 3.24 11.97 -3.32
C LEU A 155 4.03 13.00 -2.53
N LYS A 156 3.39 14.08 -2.08
CA LYS A 156 4.06 15.11 -1.30
C LYS A 156 4.52 14.56 0.05
N ILE A 157 3.64 13.86 0.78
CA ILE A 157 3.99 13.25 2.08
C ILE A 157 5.22 12.34 1.96
N TRP A 158 5.27 11.47 0.93
CA TRP A 158 6.44 10.61 0.72
C TRP A 158 7.69 11.37 0.28
N LYS A 159 7.55 12.45 -0.51
CA LYS A 159 8.68 13.31 -0.88
C LYS A 159 9.24 14.04 0.34
N ASP A 160 8.38 14.61 1.16
CA ASP A 160 8.75 15.33 2.39
C ASP A 160 9.46 14.36 3.35
N HIS A 161 8.93 13.16 3.56
CA HIS A 161 9.60 12.12 4.36
C HIS A 161 10.99 11.74 3.82
N ASN A 162 11.14 11.59 2.50
CA ASN A 162 12.45 11.31 1.90
C ASN A 162 13.46 12.46 2.08
N ILE A 163 12.98 13.71 2.06
CA ILE A 163 13.80 14.88 2.37
C ILE A 163 14.28 14.82 3.82
N ASP A 164 13.41 14.44 4.76
CA ASP A 164 13.79 14.28 6.17
C ASP A 164 14.83 13.18 6.35
N LEU A 165 14.66 12.02 5.68
CA LEU A 165 15.65 10.93 5.70
C LEU A 165 17.02 11.39 5.19
N LYS A 166 17.05 12.15 4.10
CA LYS A 166 18.29 12.74 3.55
C LYS A 166 18.90 13.75 4.52
N SER A 167 18.09 14.62 5.11
CA SER A 167 18.53 15.66 6.05
C SER A 167 19.11 15.07 7.34
N ASN A 168 18.58 13.94 7.79
CA ASN A 168 19.09 13.19 8.94
C ASN A 168 20.30 12.29 8.60
N GLY A 169 20.74 12.24 7.34
CA GLY A 169 21.86 11.40 6.90
C GLY A 169 21.55 9.90 6.84
N TYR A 170 20.28 9.50 6.88
CA TYR A 170 19.88 8.09 6.76
C TYR A 170 19.90 7.60 5.30
N VAL A 171 19.83 8.52 4.33
CA VAL A 171 19.87 8.23 2.88
C VAL A 171 20.86 9.19 2.22
N SER A 172 21.65 8.67 1.27
CA SER A 172 22.59 9.49 0.51
C SER A 172 21.85 10.59 -0.28
N SER A 173 22.42 11.80 -0.24
CA SER A 173 21.95 12.94 -1.03
C SER A 173 22.27 12.80 -2.52
N GLU A 174 23.19 11.91 -2.88
CA GLU A 174 23.54 11.56 -4.26
C GLU A 174 22.56 10.53 -4.83
N SER A 175 21.53 11.00 -5.53
CA SER A 175 20.68 10.21 -6.45
C SER A 175 19.91 11.14 -7.39
#